data_AF-A0A967HFP3-F1
#
_entry.id   AF-A0A967HFP3-F1
#
_cell.length_a   1.000
_cell.length_b   1.000
_cell.length_c   1.000
_cell.angle_alpha   90.00
_cell.angle_beta   90.00
_cell.angle_gamma   90.00
#
_symmetry.space_group_name_H-M   'P 1'
#
loop_
_entity.id
_entity.type
_entity.pdbx_description
1 polymer ?
#
loop_
_entity_poly.entity_id
_entity_poly.type
_entity_poly.pdbx_seq_one_letter_code
_entity_poly.pdbx_strand_id
1 'polypeptide(L)'
;MSVWIIGAGPMGLINLRFARHFGAEPIVVTDPVEVRRDYATDAGADVTLDPSDPDWRDRLEEATGGWGAERIVVGPGSTTAIESALASAAPGAIVLVFTPTP
;
A
#
# COMPACT_ATOMS: atom_id res chain seq x y z
N MET A 1 -11.44 5.52 -5.04
CA MET A 1 -10.16 5.28 -5.75
C MET A 1 -9.26 4.56 -4.76
N SER A 2 -8.88 3.32 -5.06
CA SER A 2 -8.06 2.52 -4.15
C SER A 2 -6.60 2.97 -4.19
N VAL A 3 -6.00 3.11 -3.00
CA VAL A 3 -4.58 3.47 -2.84
C VAL A 3 -3.92 2.40 -1.99
N TRP A 4 -2.83 1.83 -2.49
CA TRP A 4 -1.99 0.92 -1.74
C TRP A 4 -0.62 1.56 -1.46
N ILE A 5 -0.24 1.63 -0.19
CA ILE A 5 1.05 2.18 0.25
C ILE A 5 1.88 1.04 0.80
N ILE A 6 3.02 0.79 0.18
CA ILE A 6 4.01 -0.19 0.64
C ILE A 6 5.00 0.54 1.54
N GLY A 7 5.00 0.18 2.82
CA GLY A 7 5.82 0.75 3.87
C GLY A 7 5.08 1.81 4.69
N ALA A 8 5.01 1.61 6.00
CA ALA A 8 4.44 2.52 6.99
C ALA A 8 5.54 3.31 7.73
N GLY A 9 6.57 3.73 6.98
CA GLY A 9 7.55 4.72 7.45
C GLY A 9 6.99 6.15 7.41
N PRO A 10 7.78 7.17 7.77
CA PRO A 10 7.34 8.56 7.79
C PRO A 10 6.72 9.02 6.47
N MET A 11 7.35 8.70 5.34
CA MET A 11 6.83 9.02 4.02
C MET A 11 5.56 8.24 3.67
N GLY A 12 5.44 6.99 4.10
CA GLY A 12 4.22 6.19 3.93
C GLY A 12 3.03 6.81 4.66
N LEU A 13 3.23 7.20 5.92
CA LEU A 13 2.19 7.86 6.73
C LEU A 13 1.79 9.23 6.17
N ILE A 14 2.74 10.01 5.64
CA ILE A 14 2.43 11.27 4.95
C ILE A 14 1.59 11.01 3.70
N ASN A 15 1.97 10.03 2.87
CA ASN A 15 1.20 9.65 1.68
C ASN A 15 -0.20 9.15 2.04
N LEU A 16 -0.34 8.39 3.14
CA LEU A 16 -1.62 7.93 3.67
C LEU A 16 -2.53 9.11 4.01
N ARG A 17 -2.02 10.11 4.74
CA ARG A 17 -2.79 11.30 5.09
C ARG A 17 -3.20 12.10 3.86
N PHE A 18 -2.33 12.22 2.85
CA PHE A 18 -2.68 12.86 1.58
C PHE A 18 -3.73 12.08 0.81
N ALA A 19 -3.57 10.77 0.66
CA ALA A 19 -4.54 9.90 0.01
C ALA A 19 -5.92 10.07 0.65
N ARG A 20 -5.99 10.05 1.99
CA ARG A 20 -7.24 10.28 2.73
C ARG A 20 -7.81 11.67 2.49
N HIS A 21 -6.96 12.70 2.53
CA HIS A 21 -7.38 14.08 2.25
C HIS A 21 -7.99 14.25 0.85
N PHE A 22 -7.47 13.53 -0.16
CA PHE A 22 -7.99 13.53 -1.52
C PHE A 22 -9.17 12.56 -1.74
N GLY A 23 -9.69 11.94 -0.69
CA GLY A 23 -10.86 11.05 -0.78
C GLY A 23 -10.56 9.66 -1.36
N ALA A 24 -9.33 9.17 -1.22
CA ALA A 24 -9.03 7.78 -1.54
C ALA A 24 -9.78 6.83 -0.59
N GLU A 25 -10.32 5.77 -1.16
CA GLU A 25 -11.03 4.71 -0.46
C GLU A 25 -11.10 3.47 -1.38
N PRO A 26 -10.71 2.28 -0.88
CA PRO A 26 -9.99 2.07 0.38
C PRO A 26 -8.51 2.44 0.28
N ILE A 27 -7.89 2.77 1.41
CA ILE A 27 -6.44 2.93 1.56
C ILE A 27 -5.88 1.73 2.30
N VAL A 28 -5.05 0.96 1.61
CA VAL A 28 -4.37 -0.22 2.14
C VAL A 28 -2.91 0.13 2.43
N VAL A 29 -2.38 -0.32 3.57
CA VAL A 29 -0.96 -0.12 3.93
C VAL A 29 -0.32 -1.47 4.26
N THR A 30 0.83 -1.77 3.66
CA THR A 30 1.63 -2.96 4.02
C THR A 30 2.92 -2.57 4.73
N ASP A 31 3.24 -3.21 5.86
CA ASP A 31 4.55 -3.08 6.52
C ASP A 31 4.83 -4.35 7.35
N PRO A 32 6.06 -4.92 7.33
CA PRO A 32 6.38 -6.11 8.11
C PRO A 32 6.41 -5.86 9.63
N VAL A 33 6.49 -4.61 10.07
CA VAL A 33 6.58 -4.27 11.50
C VAL A 33 5.19 -3.92 12.04
N GLU A 34 4.70 -4.70 13.00
CA GLU A 34 3.37 -4.53 13.61
C GLU A 34 3.12 -3.11 14.12
N VAL A 35 4.02 -2.55 14.93
CA VAL A 35 3.85 -1.19 15.47
C VAL A 35 3.74 -0.12 14.37
N ARG A 36 4.32 -0.33 13.18
CA ARG A 36 4.16 0.60 12.06
C ARG A 36 2.79 0.44 11.39
N ARG A 37 2.25 -0.77 11.34
CA ARG A 37 0.86 -1.00 10.92
C ARG A 37 -0.11 -0.34 11.89
N ASP A 38 0.13 -0.41 13.19
CA ASP A 38 -0.70 0.28 14.19
C ASP A 38 -0.72 1.80 13.93
N TYR A 39 0.43 2.42 13.68
CA TYR A 39 0.49 3.82 13.29
C TYR A 39 -0.26 4.13 11.99
N ALA A 40 -0.26 3.21 11.02
CA ALA A 40 -1.02 3.38 9.79
C ALA A 40 -2.53 3.30 10.05
N THR A 41 -2.98 2.36 10.89
CA THR A 41 -4.39 2.27 11.34
C THR A 41 -4.82 3.54 12.05
N ASP A 42 -4.05 4.02 13.03
CA ASP A 42 -4.29 5.29 13.73
C ASP A 42 -4.26 6.50 12.77
N ALA A 43 -3.50 6.37 11.68
CA ALA A 43 -3.43 7.35 10.63
C ALA A 43 -4.58 7.31 9.60
N GLY A 44 -5.52 6.38 9.76
CA GLY A 44 -6.72 6.26 8.93
C GLY A 44 -6.53 5.39 7.69
N ALA A 45 -5.62 4.41 7.73
CA ALA A 45 -5.64 3.30 6.78
C ALA A 45 -6.91 2.45 7.02
N ASP A 46 -7.59 2.09 5.94
CA ASP A 46 -8.79 1.25 6.02
C ASP A 46 -8.41 -0.22 6.24
N VAL A 47 -7.25 -0.64 5.71
CA VAL A 47 -6.68 -1.98 5.90
C VAL A 47 -5.17 -1.89 6.09
N THR A 48 -4.64 -2.60 7.09
CA THR A 48 -3.20 -2.80 7.25
C THR A 48 -2.83 -4.26 7.17
N LEU A 49 -1.79 -4.59 6.40
CA LEU A 49 -1.41 -5.96 6.07
C LEU A 49 0.08 -6.21 6.37
N ASP A 50 0.38 -7.42 6.81
CA ASP A 50 1.76 -7.89 6.93
C ASP A 50 2.18 -8.53 5.60
N PRO A 51 3.19 -8.01 4.88
CA PRO A 51 3.65 -8.61 3.62
C PRO A 51 4.31 -9.99 3.79
N SER A 52 4.55 -10.46 5.03
CA SER A 52 5.02 -11.83 5.31
C SER A 52 3.89 -12.85 5.53
N ASP A 53 2.65 -12.39 5.69
CA ASP A 53 1.47 -13.24 5.82
C ASP A 53 1.13 -13.88 4.45
N PRO A 54 1.07 -15.21 4.30
CA PRO A 54 0.79 -15.84 3.01
C PRO A 54 -0.50 -15.33 2.33
N ASP A 55 -1.47 -14.85 3.10
CA ASP A 55 -2.80 -14.45 2.61
C ASP A 55 -2.90 -12.94 2.35
N TRP A 56 -1.81 -12.16 2.49
CA TRP A 56 -1.87 -10.70 2.36
C TRP A 56 -2.36 -10.24 0.97
N ARG A 57 -2.05 -11.01 -0.08
CA ARG A 57 -2.48 -10.69 -1.46
C ARG A 57 -3.98 -10.83 -1.63
N ASP A 58 -4.54 -11.93 -1.13
CA ASP A 58 -5.99 -12.19 -1.20
C ASP A 58 -6.76 -11.09 -0.45
N ARG A 59 -6.24 -10.66 0.69
CA ARG A 59 -6.83 -9.55 1.47
C ARG A 59 -6.71 -8.19 0.76
N LEU A 60 -5.62 -7.95 0.03
CA LEU A 60 -5.48 -6.76 -0.82
C LEU A 60 -6.48 -6.80 -1.99
N GLU A 61 -6.62 -7.95 -2.64
CA GLU A 61 -7.59 -8.14 -3.72
C GLU A 61 -9.02 -7.93 -3.21
N GLU A 62 -9.38 -8.53 -2.08
CA GLU A 62 -10.69 -8.34 -1.45
C GLU A 62 -10.95 -6.86 -1.14
N ALA A 63 -9.99 -6.18 -0.52
CA ALA A 63 -10.10 -4.75 -0.23
C ALA A 63 -10.26 -3.91 -1.50
N THR A 64 -9.60 -4.29 -2.59
CA THR A 64 -9.64 -3.55 -3.87
C THR A 64 -10.75 -4.02 -4.81
N GLY A 65 -11.69 -4.84 -4.33
CA GLY A 65 -12.83 -5.33 -5.13
C GLY A 65 -12.43 -6.27 -6.26
N GLY A 66 -11.29 -6.94 -6.14
CA GLY A 66 -10.76 -7.94 -7.08
C GLY A 66 -10.05 -7.38 -8.31
N TRP A 67 -9.92 -6.06 -8.43
CA TRP A 67 -9.27 -5.41 -9.58
C TRP A 67 -7.80 -5.08 -9.36
N GLY A 68 -7.32 -5.13 -8.11
CA GLY A 68 -6.02 -4.60 -7.73
C GLY A 68 -6.07 -3.10 -7.37
N ALA A 69 -4.94 -2.56 -6.92
CA ALA A 69 -4.85 -1.17 -6.49
C ALA A 69 -4.75 -0.21 -7.69
N GLU A 70 -5.50 0.90 -7.68
CA GLU A 70 -5.48 1.90 -8.75
C GLU A 70 -4.28 2.85 -8.64
N ARG A 71 -3.82 3.10 -7.42
CA ARG A 71 -2.63 3.91 -7.13
C ARG A 71 -1.77 3.15 -6.15
N ILE A 72 -0.49 2.95 -6.48
CA ILE A 72 0.46 2.27 -5.61
C ILE A 72 1.63 3.20 -5.30
N VAL A 73 1.97 3.34 -4.02
CA VAL A 73 3.18 4.04 -3.56
C VAL A 73 4.15 3.02 -3.00
N VAL A 74 5.28 2.84 -3.67
CA VAL A 74 6.35 1.93 -3.24
C VAL A 74 7.37 2.71 -2.42
N GLY A 75 7.31 2.55 -1.10
CA GLY A 75 8.24 3.18 -0.16
C GLY A 75 9.60 2.48 -0.05
N PRO A 76 9.71 1.14 -0.05
CA PRO A 76 11.01 0.46 0.00
C PRO A 76 11.71 0.39 -1.36
N GLY A 77 13.04 0.60 -1.37
CA GLY A 77 13.91 0.31 -2.51
C GLY A 77 14.20 -1.18 -2.61
N SER A 78 13.17 -1.99 -2.88
CA SER A 78 13.26 -3.46 -2.95
C SER A 78 12.60 -3.97 -4.22
N THR A 79 13.29 -4.83 -4.96
CA THR A 79 12.75 -5.49 -6.16
C THR A 79 11.46 -6.24 -5.82
N THR A 80 11.42 -6.95 -4.69
CA THR A 80 10.23 -7.69 -4.24
C THR A 80 9.03 -6.78 -4.00
N ALA A 81 9.25 -5.57 -3.46
CA ALA A 81 8.19 -4.59 -3.25
C ALA A 81 7.67 -4.04 -4.59
N ILE A 82 8.57 -3.76 -5.53
CA ILE A 82 8.23 -3.28 -6.88
C ILE A 82 7.48 -4.36 -7.67
N GLU A 83 7.94 -5.60 -7.65
CA GLU A 83 7.27 -6.73 -8.29
C GLU A 83 5.88 -6.97 -7.71
N SER A 84 5.74 -6.88 -6.38
CA SER A 84 4.45 -6.99 -5.71
C SER A 84 3.50 -5.86 -6.11
N ALA A 85 4.01 -4.63 -6.20
CA ALA A 85 3.25 -3.48 -6.68
C ALA A 85 2.72 -3.69 -8.11
N LEU A 86 3.57 -4.16 -9.01
CA LEU A 86 3.21 -4.41 -10.41
C LEU A 86 2.22 -5.58 -10.55
N ALA A 87 2.39 -6.64 -9.77
CA ALA A 87 1.54 -7.82 -9.83
C ALA A 87 0.11 -7.57 -9.31
N SER A 88 -0.06 -6.63 -8.38
CA SER A 88 -1.36 -6.28 -7.78
C SER A 88 -1.89 -4.92 -8.25
N ALA A 89 -1.38 -4.41 -9.37
CA ALA A 89 -1.81 -3.17 -9.99
C ALA A 89 -3.08 -3.38 -10.85
N ALA A 90 -4.07 -2.51 -10.68
CA ALA A 90 -5.25 -2.51 -11.53
C ALA A 90 -4.95 -2.07 -12.98
N PRO A 91 -5.82 -2.42 -13.95
CA PRO A 91 -5.72 -1.86 -15.30
C PRO A 91 -5.70 -0.33 -15.28
N GLY A 92 -4.66 0.29 -15.86
CA GLY A 92 -4.49 1.74 -15.87
C GLY A 92 -4.01 2.34 -14.55
N ALA A 93 -3.54 1.50 -13.61
CA ALA A 93 -2.98 1.96 -12.35
C ALA A 93 -1.68 2.76 -12.54
N ILE A 94 -1.36 3.58 -11.53
CA ILE A 94 -0.09 4.31 -11.44
C ILE A 94 0.71 3.74 -10.28
N VAL A 95 1.93 3.26 -10.58
CA VAL A 95 2.90 2.82 -9.58
C VAL A 95 3.96 3.91 -9.41
N LEU A 96 3.97 4.55 -8.24
CA LEU A 96 4.99 5.51 -7.84
C LEU A 96 6.09 4.79 -7.07
N VAL A 97 7.26 4.64 -7.69
CA VAL A 97 8.46 4.17 -6.99
C VAL A 97 9.12 5.38 -6.31
N PHE A 98 8.89 5.52 -4.99
CA PHE A 98 9.28 6.73 -4.26
C PHE A 98 10.77 6.78 -3.93
N THR A 99 11.38 5.62 -3.62
CA THR A 99 12.81 5.51 -3.35
C THR A 99 13.61 5.12 -4.59
N PRO A 100 14.94 5.35 -4.61
CA PRO A 100 15.80 4.85 -5.69
C PRO A 100 15.59 3.36 -5.95
N THR A 101 15.59 2.98 -7.23
CA THR A 101 15.57 1.58 -7.63
C THR A 101 16.88 0.91 -7.20
N PRO A 102 16.81 -0.35 -6.71
CA PRO A 102 18.01 -1.14 -6.38
C PRO A 102 19.00 -1.28 -7.55
#